data_AF-Q2GM59-F1
#
_entry.id   AF-Q2GM59-F1
#
_cell.length_a   1.000
_cell.length_b   1.000
_cell.length_c   1.000
_cell.angle_alpha   90.00
_cell.angle_beta   90.00
_cell.angle_gamma   90.00
#
_symmetry.space_group_name_H-M   'P 1'
#
loop_
_entity.id
_entity.type
_entity.pdbx_description
1 polymer ?
#
loop_
_entity_poly.entity_id
_entity_poly.type
_entity_poly.pdbx_seq_one_letter_code
_entity_poly.pdbx_strand_id
1 'polypeptide(L)'
;MPLPKELEPAVRNCIRETTIKTGDGMLRDCVYQRSSTKLTLVEGLYQHDFGGDPAGFFESGRRALSLHHWKSWYRAPVVSMAAVANICGDCFMQRWRFAKDTLLANGYSITVYREGLDSVDLSRMEGTFNEADGRFDFVYGPFRPRLGKDQKKSYRLVAVDGGTSKGDRFRQAYVYRAKRDEEGVEPVDEVVELVWDV
;
A
#
# COMPACT_ATOMS: atom_id res chain seq x y z
N MET A 1 10.49 23.08 26.89
CA MET A 1 11.78 22.63 26.30
C MET A 1 11.45 21.72 25.12
N PRO A 2 12.17 21.75 23.98
CA PRO A 2 11.95 20.77 22.92
C PRO A 2 12.22 19.35 23.42
N LEU A 3 11.32 18.40 23.09
CA LEU A 3 11.41 17.01 23.57
C LEU A 3 12.79 16.35 23.37
N PRO A 4 13.50 16.51 22.22
CA PRO A 4 14.82 15.92 22.08
C PRO A 4 15.85 16.40 23.13
N LYS A 5 15.78 17.69 23.52
CA LYS A 5 16.67 18.25 24.55
C LYS A 5 16.31 17.75 25.95
N GLU A 6 15.03 17.47 26.20
CA GLU A 6 14.56 16.91 27.46
C GLU A 6 15.02 15.44 27.63
N LEU A 7 15.01 14.68 26.53
CA LEU A 7 15.39 13.26 26.55
C LEU A 7 16.91 13.02 26.53
N GLU A 8 17.69 13.90 25.90
CA GLU A 8 19.13 13.74 25.68
C GLU A 8 19.91 13.25 26.92
N PRO A 9 19.72 13.82 28.13
CA PRO A 9 20.46 13.38 29.31
C PRO A 9 20.10 11.95 29.77
N ALA A 10 18.92 11.46 29.40
CA ALA A 10 18.36 10.19 29.85
C ALA A 10 18.51 9.05 28.84
N VAL A 11 18.88 9.32 27.58
CA VAL A 11 18.92 8.32 26.49
C VAL A 11 19.67 7.05 26.87
N ARG A 12 20.85 7.17 27.49
CA ARG A 12 21.67 6.01 27.89
C ARG A 12 21.00 5.12 28.93
N ASN A 13 20.20 5.70 29.81
CA ASN A 13 19.46 4.96 30.83
C ASN A 13 18.22 4.30 30.19
N CYS A 14 17.48 5.05 29.38
CA CYS A 14 16.34 4.52 28.63
C CYS A 14 16.70 3.27 27.80
N ILE A 15 17.84 3.28 27.10
CA ILE A 15 18.29 2.11 26.31
C ILE A 15 18.54 0.88 27.19
N ARG A 16 19.00 1.06 28.43
CA ARG A 16 19.29 -0.05 29.35
C ARG A 16 18.02 -0.57 30.05
N GLU A 17 17.11 0.33 30.35
CA GLU A 17 15.90 0.07 31.16
C GLU A 17 14.69 -0.34 30.33
N THR A 18 14.72 -0.11 29.01
CA THR A 18 13.62 -0.44 28.10
C THR A 18 13.19 -1.90 28.20
N THR A 19 11.87 -2.12 28.17
CA THR A 19 11.29 -3.47 28.11
C THR A 19 11.18 -3.99 26.68
N ILE A 20 11.08 -3.07 25.71
CA ILE A 20 11.03 -3.39 24.27
C ILE A 20 12.37 -3.04 23.64
N LYS A 21 13.03 -4.05 23.06
CA LYS A 21 14.38 -3.91 22.49
C LYS A 21 14.41 -3.52 21.01
N THR A 22 13.39 -2.79 20.54
CA THR A 22 13.34 -2.18 19.21
C THR A 22 13.47 -0.66 19.34
N GLY A 23 14.08 0.02 18.36
CA GLY A 23 14.41 1.44 18.50
C GLY A 23 13.21 2.36 18.74
N ASP A 24 12.07 2.05 18.11
CA ASP A 24 10.77 2.71 18.29
C ASP A 24 10.16 2.44 19.68
N GLY A 25 10.22 1.19 20.16
CA GLY A 25 9.80 0.81 21.51
C GLY A 25 10.63 1.49 22.59
N MET A 26 11.95 1.52 22.42
CA MET A 26 12.88 2.24 23.31
C MET A 26 12.57 3.73 23.37
N LEU A 27 12.33 4.37 22.22
CA LEU A 27 11.99 5.79 22.15
C LEU A 27 10.65 6.07 22.83
N ARG A 28 9.62 5.28 22.54
CA ARG A 28 8.29 5.39 23.18
C ARG A 28 8.40 5.29 24.70
N ASP A 29 9.09 4.27 25.20
CA ASP A 29 9.26 4.06 26.64
C ASP A 29 10.01 5.24 27.27
N CYS A 30 11.08 5.72 26.63
CA CYS A 30 11.82 6.89 27.11
C CYS A 30 10.95 8.15 27.18
N VAL A 31 10.17 8.43 26.12
CA VAL A 31 9.24 9.57 26.08
C VAL A 31 8.27 9.52 27.25
N TYR A 32 7.63 8.38 27.48
CA TYR A 32 6.60 8.25 28.52
C TYR A 32 7.15 8.17 29.95
N GLN A 33 8.38 7.68 30.13
CA GLN A 33 9.02 7.61 31.45
C GLN A 33 9.71 8.92 31.85
N ARG A 34 10.19 9.70 30.88
CA ARG A 34 11.06 10.86 31.12
C ARG A 34 10.43 12.21 30.83
N SER A 35 9.23 12.24 30.25
CA SER A 35 8.52 13.48 29.96
C SER A 35 7.01 13.36 30.20
N SER A 36 6.32 14.50 30.22
CA SER A 36 4.85 14.55 30.22
C SER A 36 4.25 14.45 28.80
N THR A 37 5.07 14.31 27.76
CA THR A 37 4.64 14.30 26.37
C THR A 37 3.75 13.10 26.06
N LYS A 38 2.69 13.34 25.28
CA LYS A 38 1.81 12.31 24.73
C LYS A 38 2.04 12.17 23.24
N LEU A 39 2.46 10.99 22.80
CA LEU A 39 2.64 10.72 21.37
C LEU A 39 1.25 10.65 20.71
N THR A 40 1.15 11.25 19.52
CA THR A 40 -0.08 11.24 18.72
C THR A 40 0.09 10.24 17.58
N LEU A 41 -0.91 9.40 17.35
CA LEU A 41 -0.96 8.57 16.17
C LEU A 41 -1.22 9.46 14.95
N VAL A 42 -0.30 9.42 13.99
CA VAL A 42 -0.45 10.12 12.72
C VAL A 42 -1.01 9.13 11.72
N GLU A 43 -2.24 9.36 11.28
CA GLU A 43 -2.88 8.53 10.27
C GLU A 43 -2.11 8.60 8.95
N GLY A 44 -2.01 7.46 8.25
CA GLY A 44 -1.27 7.36 6.99
C GLY A 44 0.22 6.99 7.14
N LEU A 45 0.80 6.99 8.34
CA LEU A 45 2.13 6.41 8.58
C LEU A 45 2.02 4.90 8.80
N TYR A 46 2.24 4.11 7.75
CA TYR A 46 2.08 2.66 7.82
C TYR A 46 3.44 1.96 7.93
N GLN A 47 3.61 1.17 8.98
CA GLN A 47 4.81 0.35 9.19
C GLN A 47 4.85 -0.87 8.25
N HIS A 48 3.69 -1.35 7.80
CA HIS A 48 3.55 -2.55 6.99
C HIS A 48 4.20 -3.80 7.62
N ASP A 49 3.90 -4.06 8.89
CA ASP A 49 4.30 -5.28 9.57
C ASP A 49 3.48 -6.49 9.10
N PHE A 50 3.37 -6.68 7.78
CA PHE A 50 2.67 -7.79 7.16
C PHE A 50 3.45 -8.37 5.98
N GLY A 51 3.25 -9.67 5.75
CA GLY A 51 3.81 -10.42 4.64
C GLY A 51 2.76 -10.90 3.65
N GLY A 52 3.22 -11.59 2.61
CA GLY A 52 2.34 -12.20 1.61
C GLY A 52 1.89 -11.22 0.53
N ASP A 53 0.60 -11.24 0.20
CA ASP A 53 0.02 -10.45 -0.89
C ASP A 53 -0.42 -9.06 -0.38
N PRO A 54 0.27 -7.96 -0.72
CA PRO A 54 -0.02 -6.63 -0.21
C PRO A 54 -1.23 -5.96 -0.91
N ALA A 55 -1.90 -6.67 -1.81
CA ALA A 55 -2.91 -6.10 -2.69
C ALA A 55 -4.04 -5.37 -1.97
N GLY A 56 -4.55 -5.92 -0.87
CA GLY A 56 -5.59 -5.32 -0.07
C GLY A 56 -5.24 -3.92 0.38
N PHE A 57 -4.00 -3.70 0.85
CA PHE A 57 -3.53 -2.38 1.24
C PHE A 57 -3.46 -1.42 0.05
N PHE A 58 -2.77 -1.82 -1.03
CA PHE A 58 -2.57 -0.94 -2.19
C PHE A 58 -3.85 -0.70 -3.01
N GLU A 59 -4.84 -1.59 -2.95
CA GLU A 59 -6.16 -1.46 -3.58
C GLU A 59 -7.19 -0.78 -2.66
N SER A 60 -6.84 -0.48 -1.40
CA SER A 60 -7.81 0.02 -0.41
C SER A 60 -8.31 1.45 -0.67
N GLY A 61 -7.56 2.24 -1.43
CA GLY A 61 -7.82 3.67 -1.59
C GLY A 61 -7.39 4.53 -0.39
N ARG A 62 -6.67 3.96 0.57
CA ARG A 62 -6.09 4.71 1.69
C ARG A 62 -4.98 5.63 1.20
N ARG A 63 -4.93 6.83 1.76
CA ARG A 63 -3.81 7.75 1.56
C ARG A 63 -2.66 7.35 2.49
N ALA A 64 -1.53 6.94 1.91
CA ALA A 64 -0.33 6.64 2.67
C ALA A 64 0.64 7.83 2.65
N LEU A 65 1.14 8.20 3.83
CA LEU A 65 2.22 9.18 4.01
C LEU A 65 3.59 8.51 4.01
N SER A 66 3.67 7.27 4.49
CA SER A 66 4.89 6.47 4.46
C SER A 66 4.59 4.99 4.24
N LEU A 67 5.55 4.30 3.62
CA LEU A 67 5.57 2.86 3.38
C LEU A 67 6.94 2.33 3.81
N HIS A 68 7.00 1.32 4.66
CA HIS A 68 8.27 0.90 5.28
C HIS A 68 8.83 -0.43 4.73
N HIS A 69 8.11 -1.56 4.82
CA HIS A 69 8.64 -2.88 4.43
C HIS A 69 8.50 -3.30 2.95
N TRP A 70 8.33 -2.35 2.03
CA TRP A 70 7.95 -2.62 0.63
C TRP A 70 8.96 -3.35 -0.25
N LYS A 71 10.20 -3.51 0.22
CA LYS A 71 11.30 -4.20 -0.47
C LYS A 71 11.80 -5.47 0.26
N SER A 72 11.11 -5.90 1.31
CA SER A 72 11.52 -7.05 2.13
C SER A 72 10.37 -8.00 2.43
N TRP A 73 9.45 -7.61 3.31
CA TRP A 73 8.39 -8.50 3.83
C TRP A 73 7.34 -8.80 2.76
N TYR A 74 7.15 -7.85 1.84
CA TYR A 74 6.47 -8.06 0.57
C TYR A 74 7.26 -7.36 -0.54
N ARG A 75 6.86 -7.60 -1.79
CA ARG A 75 7.45 -6.94 -2.96
C ARG A 75 6.36 -6.23 -3.76
N ALA A 76 6.51 -4.92 -3.89
CA ALA A 76 5.71 -4.10 -4.80
C ALA A 76 6.64 -3.07 -5.48
N PRO A 77 6.38 -2.67 -6.74
CA PRO A 77 7.22 -1.73 -7.46
C PRO A 77 6.99 -0.27 -7.02
N VAL A 78 6.99 0.00 -5.70
CA VAL A 78 6.51 1.26 -5.08
C VAL A 78 7.06 2.53 -5.72
N VAL A 79 8.33 2.53 -6.15
CA VAL A 79 8.93 3.65 -6.87
C VAL A 79 8.16 3.96 -8.17
N SER A 80 7.89 2.96 -8.99
CA SER A 80 7.09 3.09 -10.21
C SER A 80 5.63 3.43 -9.87
N MET A 81 5.08 2.83 -8.81
CA MET A 81 3.71 3.10 -8.39
C MET A 81 3.51 4.57 -8.00
N ALA A 82 4.44 5.14 -7.24
CA ALA A 82 4.40 6.50 -6.74
C ALA A 82 4.78 7.55 -7.78
N ALA A 83 5.37 7.16 -8.92
CA ALA A 83 5.79 8.10 -9.97
C ALA A 83 4.64 8.98 -10.49
N VAL A 84 3.40 8.47 -10.45
CA VAL A 84 2.19 9.22 -10.83
C VAL A 84 1.95 10.45 -9.96
N ALA A 85 2.48 10.49 -8.73
CA ALA A 85 2.39 11.66 -7.86
C ALA A 85 3.08 12.90 -8.45
N ASN A 86 4.06 12.73 -9.35
CA ASN A 86 4.67 13.86 -10.06
C ASN A 86 3.71 14.54 -11.04
N ILE A 87 2.63 13.84 -11.42
CA ILE A 87 1.63 14.31 -12.38
C ILE A 87 0.46 14.98 -11.67
N CYS A 88 0.02 14.41 -10.54
CA CYS A 88 -1.26 14.76 -9.90
C CYS A 88 -1.14 15.13 -8.41
N GLY A 89 0.05 15.08 -7.82
CA GLY A 89 0.25 15.20 -6.38
C GLY A 89 -0.30 13.98 -5.63
N ASP A 90 -1.45 14.14 -5.00
CA ASP A 90 -1.98 13.19 -4.00
C ASP A 90 -2.77 12.00 -4.59
N CYS A 91 -2.68 11.73 -5.91
CA CYS A 91 -3.47 10.67 -6.52
C CYS A 91 -2.81 9.27 -6.47
N PHE A 92 -1.67 9.12 -5.79
CA PHE A 92 -1.08 7.79 -5.54
C PHE A 92 -2.06 6.93 -4.71
N MET A 93 -2.29 5.68 -5.14
CA MET A 93 -3.28 4.75 -4.57
C MET A 93 -4.75 5.21 -4.61
N GLN A 94 -5.04 6.39 -5.19
CA GLN A 94 -6.42 6.84 -5.37
C GLN A 94 -7.21 5.83 -6.22
N ARG A 95 -8.50 5.68 -5.91
CA ARG A 95 -9.40 4.78 -6.62
C ARG A 95 -10.24 5.53 -7.65
N TRP A 96 -10.32 4.99 -8.86
CA TRP A 96 -11.35 5.36 -9.83
C TRP A 96 -12.15 4.14 -10.23
N ARG A 97 -13.48 4.32 -10.18
CA ARG A 97 -14.42 3.34 -10.70
C ARG A 97 -14.70 3.67 -12.16
N PHE A 98 -14.49 2.67 -13.02
CA PHE A 98 -14.89 2.69 -14.42
C PHE A 98 -16.09 1.75 -14.58
N ALA A 99 -17.16 2.27 -15.17
CA ALA A 99 -18.41 1.54 -15.35
C ALA A 99 -18.90 0.86 -14.05
N LYS A 100 -19.37 -0.38 -14.15
CA LYS A 100 -19.97 -1.11 -13.02
C LYS A 100 -19.00 -2.07 -12.31
N ASP A 101 -17.87 -2.40 -12.92
CA ASP A 101 -17.07 -3.58 -12.57
C ASP A 101 -15.58 -3.33 -12.48
N THR A 102 -15.09 -2.18 -12.92
CA THR A 102 -13.65 -1.94 -13.08
C THR A 102 -13.16 -0.89 -12.10
N LEU A 103 -12.08 -1.18 -11.39
CA LEU A 103 -11.48 -0.30 -10.40
C LEU A 103 -9.99 -0.12 -10.72
N LEU A 104 -9.57 1.12 -10.92
CA LEU A 104 -8.17 1.51 -10.92
C LEU A 104 -7.78 1.89 -9.49
N ALA A 105 -6.77 1.22 -8.93
CA ALA A 105 -6.03 1.68 -7.78
C ALA A 105 -4.71 2.27 -8.29
N ASN A 106 -4.58 3.59 -8.24
CA ASN A 106 -3.55 4.28 -9.02
C ASN A 106 -2.14 3.80 -8.73
N GLY A 107 -1.37 3.58 -9.78
CA GLY A 107 -0.01 3.11 -9.66
C GLY A 107 0.10 1.65 -9.20
N TYR A 108 -0.98 0.95 -8.83
CA TYR A 108 -0.88 -0.45 -8.40
C TYR A 108 -1.56 -1.43 -9.34
N SER A 109 -2.85 -1.23 -9.63
CA SER A 109 -3.60 -2.17 -10.45
C SER A 109 -4.86 -1.61 -11.08
N ILE A 110 -5.26 -2.25 -12.17
CA ILE A 110 -6.61 -2.18 -12.73
C ILE A 110 -7.26 -3.54 -12.45
N THR A 111 -8.40 -3.57 -11.78
CA THR A 111 -9.07 -4.81 -11.39
C THR A 111 -10.50 -4.81 -11.91
N VAL A 112 -10.86 -5.89 -12.62
CA VAL A 112 -12.22 -6.17 -13.08
C VAL A 112 -12.87 -7.19 -12.15
N TYR A 113 -14.02 -6.84 -11.58
CA TYR A 113 -14.80 -7.63 -10.65
C TYR A 113 -15.96 -8.29 -11.39
N ARG A 114 -15.98 -9.62 -11.46
CA ARG A 114 -16.90 -10.36 -12.36
C ARG A 114 -18.38 -10.20 -11.99
N GLU A 115 -18.68 -10.00 -10.72
CA GLU A 115 -20.04 -9.75 -10.22
C GLU A 115 -20.37 -8.25 -10.12
N GLY A 116 -19.49 -7.38 -10.62
CA GLY A 116 -19.57 -5.94 -10.44
C GLY A 116 -19.01 -5.46 -9.10
N LEU A 117 -18.91 -4.13 -8.95
CA LEU A 117 -18.41 -3.47 -7.74
C LEU A 117 -19.50 -3.23 -6.70
N ASP A 118 -20.78 -3.29 -7.08
CA ASP A 118 -21.89 -3.02 -6.16
C ASP A 118 -22.05 -4.16 -5.12
N SER A 119 -21.51 -5.35 -5.38
CA SER A 119 -21.41 -6.46 -4.43
C SER A 119 -20.16 -6.39 -3.52
N VAL A 120 -19.28 -5.40 -3.72
CA VAL A 120 -18.00 -5.28 -3.02
C VAL A 120 -18.04 -4.10 -2.04
N ASP A 121 -17.85 -4.37 -0.75
CA ASP A 121 -17.69 -3.32 0.25
C ASP A 121 -16.33 -2.63 0.12
N LEU A 122 -16.26 -1.60 -0.72
CA LEU A 122 -15.06 -0.79 -0.94
C LEU A 122 -14.68 0.09 0.26
N SER A 123 -15.52 0.19 1.30
CA SER A 123 -15.14 0.87 2.55
C SER A 123 -14.16 0.03 3.40
N ARG A 124 -14.08 -1.27 3.13
CA ARG A 124 -13.20 -2.21 3.82
C ARG A 124 -12.02 -2.65 2.96
N MET A 125 -10.89 -2.83 3.63
CA MET A 125 -9.69 -3.38 3.02
C MET A 125 -9.87 -4.88 2.75
N GLU A 126 -9.42 -5.37 1.61
CA GLU A 126 -9.42 -6.81 1.36
C GLU A 126 -8.35 -7.51 2.21
N GLY A 127 -8.70 -8.58 2.90
CA GLY A 127 -7.76 -9.37 3.68
C GLY A 127 -6.86 -10.26 2.80
N THR A 128 -5.92 -9.66 2.06
CA THR A 128 -5.02 -10.41 1.15
C THR A 128 -3.70 -10.81 1.78
N PHE A 129 -3.20 -10.02 2.73
CA PHE A 129 -1.92 -10.26 3.42
C PHE A 129 -2.10 -11.22 4.59
N ASN A 130 -1.01 -11.82 5.05
CA ASN A 130 -1.07 -12.94 6.01
C ASN A 130 -1.66 -12.53 7.36
N GLU A 131 -1.43 -11.30 7.79
CA GLU A 131 -1.86 -10.72 9.07
C GLU A 131 -3.21 -10.02 9.00
N ALA A 132 -4.00 -10.29 7.94
CA ALA A 132 -5.40 -9.91 7.88
C ALA A 132 -6.30 -10.87 8.70
N ASP A 133 -5.83 -11.23 9.90
CA ASP A 133 -6.41 -12.21 10.82
C ASP A 133 -7.10 -11.56 12.05
N GLY A 134 -7.16 -10.22 12.07
CA GLY A 134 -7.67 -9.42 13.18
C GLY A 134 -6.59 -8.77 14.05
N ARG A 135 -5.33 -9.24 14.00
CA ARG A 135 -4.24 -8.73 14.84
C ARG A 135 -4.00 -7.23 14.67
N PHE A 136 -4.19 -6.71 13.47
CA PHE A 136 -3.93 -5.31 13.13
C PHE A 136 -5.20 -4.54 12.74
N ASP A 137 -6.37 -4.96 13.23
CA ASP A 137 -7.64 -4.31 12.92
C ASP A 137 -7.68 -2.84 13.32
N PHE A 138 -6.97 -2.47 14.40
CA PHE A 138 -6.88 -1.09 14.86
C PHE A 138 -6.19 -0.15 13.85
N VAL A 139 -5.40 -0.70 12.91
CA VAL A 139 -4.73 0.08 11.85
C VAL A 139 -5.39 -0.16 10.50
N TYR A 140 -5.53 -1.42 10.10
CA TYR A 140 -5.87 -1.78 8.72
C TYR A 140 -7.31 -2.27 8.55
N GLY A 141 -7.90 -2.80 9.62
CA GLY A 141 -9.22 -3.41 9.59
C GLY A 141 -10.38 -2.41 9.76
N PRO A 142 -11.62 -2.93 9.86
CA PRO A 142 -11.98 -4.34 9.65
C PRO A 142 -11.81 -4.74 8.17
N PHE A 143 -11.44 -6.01 7.93
CA PHE A 143 -11.24 -6.53 6.59
C PHE A 143 -12.53 -7.04 5.96
N ARG A 144 -12.58 -7.03 4.62
CA ARG A 144 -13.53 -7.84 3.83
C ARG A 144 -12.86 -9.13 3.35
N PRO A 145 -13.65 -10.17 3.03
CA PRO A 145 -13.11 -11.41 2.49
C PRO A 145 -12.26 -11.20 1.24
N ARG A 146 -11.21 -12.02 1.12
CA ARG A 146 -10.40 -12.12 -0.09
C ARG A 146 -11.24 -12.67 -1.24
N LEU A 147 -11.11 -12.07 -2.41
CA LEU A 147 -11.74 -12.54 -3.63
C LEU A 147 -10.78 -13.42 -4.42
N GLY A 148 -11.31 -14.54 -4.92
CA GLY A 148 -10.58 -15.49 -5.75
C GLY A 148 -10.35 -14.99 -7.18
N LYS A 149 -9.52 -15.73 -7.92
CA LYS A 149 -9.24 -15.47 -9.34
C LYS A 149 -10.46 -15.72 -10.24
N ASP A 150 -11.44 -16.46 -9.73
CA ASP A 150 -12.78 -16.71 -10.27
C ASP A 150 -13.75 -15.53 -10.03
N GLN A 151 -13.43 -14.64 -9.08
CA GLN A 151 -14.26 -13.47 -8.75
C GLN A 151 -13.70 -12.14 -9.27
N LYS A 152 -12.37 -12.02 -9.36
CA LYS A 152 -11.71 -10.81 -9.90
C LYS A 152 -10.51 -11.13 -10.79
N LYS A 153 -10.26 -10.24 -11.75
CA LYS A 153 -9.09 -10.24 -12.64
C LYS A 153 -8.31 -8.93 -12.45
N SER A 154 -7.05 -9.03 -12.04
CA SER A 154 -6.21 -7.85 -11.74
C SER A 154 -5.01 -7.76 -12.68
N TYR A 155 -4.91 -6.63 -13.37
CA TYR A 155 -3.72 -6.20 -14.11
C TYR A 155 -2.82 -5.45 -13.13
N ARG A 156 -1.54 -5.83 -13.04
CA ARG A 156 -0.57 -5.22 -12.11
C ARG A 156 0.34 -4.25 -12.86
N LEU A 157 0.67 -3.12 -12.23
CA LEU A 157 1.66 -2.20 -12.80
C LEU A 157 3.00 -2.93 -12.97
N VAL A 158 3.56 -2.87 -14.16
CA VAL A 158 4.89 -3.44 -14.46
C VAL A 158 5.90 -2.38 -14.88
N ALA A 159 5.45 -1.27 -15.46
CA ALA A 159 6.31 -0.20 -15.94
C ALA A 159 5.61 1.15 -15.93
N VAL A 160 6.41 2.21 -15.81
CA VAL A 160 6.01 3.59 -16.06
C VAL A 160 7.00 4.22 -17.02
N ASP A 161 6.53 5.15 -17.84
CA ASP A 161 7.34 5.86 -18.81
C ASP A 161 6.93 7.34 -18.90
N GLY A 162 7.89 8.20 -19.23
CA GLY A 162 7.74 9.64 -19.42
C GLY A 162 7.39 10.49 -18.18
N GLY A 163 6.91 11.72 -18.42
CA GLY A 163 6.24 12.54 -17.39
C GLY A 163 7.10 13.52 -16.57
N THR A 164 8.34 13.81 -16.98
CA THR A 164 9.18 14.84 -16.32
C THR A 164 9.59 15.99 -17.24
N SER A 165 9.34 15.86 -18.55
CA SER A 165 9.71 16.85 -19.56
C SER A 165 8.49 17.45 -20.25
N LYS A 166 8.58 18.72 -20.65
CA LYS A 166 7.50 19.43 -21.35
C LYS A 166 7.16 18.72 -22.67
N GLY A 167 5.92 18.27 -22.82
CA GLY A 167 5.42 17.58 -24.02
C GLY A 167 5.53 16.06 -24.00
N ASP A 168 6.08 15.49 -22.92
CA ASP A 168 6.14 14.04 -22.74
C ASP A 168 4.91 13.54 -21.98
N ARG A 169 4.31 12.45 -22.46
CA ARG A 169 3.11 11.87 -21.85
C ARG A 169 3.52 10.82 -20.83
N PHE A 170 3.04 10.98 -19.60
CA PHE A 170 3.22 9.96 -18.57
C PHE A 170 2.35 8.73 -18.88
N ARG A 171 2.97 7.56 -18.89
CA ARG A 171 2.33 6.27 -19.22
C ARG A 171 2.52 5.28 -18.08
N GLN A 172 1.50 4.46 -17.87
CA GLN A 172 1.55 3.33 -16.93
C GLN A 172 1.11 2.06 -17.66
N ALA A 173 1.96 1.04 -17.65
CA ALA A 173 1.67 -0.25 -18.26
C ALA A 173 1.27 -1.27 -17.17
N TYR A 174 0.07 -1.84 -17.33
CA TYR A 174 -0.50 -2.84 -16.44
C TYR A 174 -0.64 -4.17 -17.19
N VAL A 175 -0.20 -5.26 -16.57
CA VAL A 175 -0.22 -6.59 -17.19
C VAL A 175 -1.01 -7.57 -16.35
N TYR A 176 -1.92 -8.29 -16.99
CA TYR A 176 -2.47 -9.53 -16.48
C TYR A 176 -1.68 -10.69 -17.11
N ARG A 177 -0.99 -11.46 -16.26
CA ARG A 177 -0.26 -12.64 -16.71
C ARG A 177 -1.17 -13.85 -16.72
N ALA A 178 -1.37 -14.44 -17.88
CA ALA A 178 -2.25 -15.59 -18.00
C ALA A 178 -1.56 -16.84 -17.41
N LYS A 179 -2.35 -17.75 -16.82
CA LYS A 179 -1.81 -19.02 -16.33
C LYS A 179 -1.54 -19.90 -17.53
N ARG A 180 -0.27 -20.25 -17.79
CA ARG A 180 0.10 -21.28 -18.77
C ARG A 180 -0.72 -22.54 -18.49
N ASP A 181 -1.43 -23.02 -19.49
CA ASP A 181 -2.12 -24.30 -19.38
C ASP A 181 -1.11 -25.45 -19.51
N GLU A 182 -1.49 -26.63 -19.02
CA GLU A 182 -0.72 -27.86 -19.26
C GLU A 182 -1.11 -28.50 -20.61
N GLU A 183 -2.12 -27.95 -21.28
CA GLU A 183 -2.81 -28.51 -22.46
C GLU A 183 -2.34 -27.91 -23.80
N GLY A 184 -1.41 -26.94 -23.78
CA GLY A 184 -0.72 -26.47 -24.98
C GLY A 184 -1.37 -25.28 -25.70
N VAL A 185 -2.36 -24.61 -25.10
CA VAL A 185 -2.81 -23.28 -25.52
C VAL A 185 -2.01 -22.26 -24.74
N GLU A 186 -0.94 -21.72 -25.36
CA GLU A 186 -0.16 -20.62 -24.79
C GLU A 186 -1.10 -19.43 -24.48
N PRO A 187 -1.44 -19.20 -23.21
CA PRO A 187 -2.42 -18.22 -22.87
C PRO A 187 -1.75 -16.84 -22.93
N VAL A 188 -2.41 -15.90 -23.60
CA VAL A 188 -1.80 -14.62 -23.96
C VAL A 188 -1.91 -13.66 -22.78
N ASP A 189 -0.77 -13.07 -22.40
CA ASP A 189 -0.73 -11.97 -21.44
C ASP A 189 -1.51 -10.77 -22.00
N GLU A 190 -2.26 -10.11 -21.13
CA GLU A 190 -3.05 -8.94 -21.51
C GLU A 190 -2.42 -7.67 -20.94
N VAL A 191 -2.36 -6.63 -21.75
CA VAL A 191 -1.71 -5.36 -21.41
C VAL A 191 -2.71 -4.22 -21.52
N VAL A 192 -2.74 -3.37 -20.49
CA VAL A 192 -3.46 -2.10 -20.49
C VAL A 192 -2.46 -0.98 -20.29
N GLU A 193 -2.44 -0.02 -21.20
CA GLU A 193 -1.69 1.22 -21.06
C GLU A 193 -2.63 2.35 -20.65
N LEU A 194 -2.29 3.03 -19.54
CA LEU A 194 -2.96 4.25 -19.12
C LEU A 194 -2.05 5.44 -19.46
N VAL A 195 -2.53 6.32 -20.33
CA VAL A 195 -1.82 7.52 -20.78
C VAL A 195 -2.45 8.74 -20.14
N TRP A 196 -1.65 9.54 -19.45
CA TRP A 196 -2.08 10.78 -18.81
C TRP A 196 -1.91 11.95 -19.78
N ASP A 197 -2.98 12.71 -19.98
CA ASP A 197 -2.97 13.97 -20.74
C ASP A 197 -2.96 15.12 -19.70
N VAL A 198 -1.85 15.85 -19.64
CA VAL A 198 -1.60 16.93 -18.66
C VAL A 198 -1.16 18.22 -19.31
#